data_AF-A0A955R2P9-F1
#
_entry.id   AF-A0A955R2P9-F1
#
_cell.length_a   1.000
_cell.length_b   1.000
_cell.length_c   1.000
_cell.angle_alpha   90.00
_cell.angle_beta   90.00
_cell.angle_gamma   90.00
#
_symmetry.space_group_name_H-M   'P 1'
#
loop_
_entity.id
_entity.type
_entity.pdbx_description
1 polymer ?
#
loop_
_entity_poly.entity_id
_entity_poly.type
_entity_poly.pdbx_seq_one_letter_code
_entity_poly.pdbx_strand_id
1 'polypeptide(L)' 'MVKHIVMFKLTEKTEANLAQVVDALKGMEGRIESLKHIEVGVDFKGSDRS' A
#
# COMPACT_ATOMS: atom_id res chain seq x y z
N MET A 1 -17.30 -0.46 12.41
CA MET A 1 -16.12 -1.07 11.77
C MET A 1 -15.94 -0.41 10.42
N VAL A 2 -14.84 0.30 10.21
CA VAL A 2 -14.59 1.07 8.99
C VAL A 2 -13.53 0.32 8.16
N LYS A 3 -13.79 0.11 6.87
CA LYS A 3 -12.78 -0.35 5.91
C LYS A 3 -12.44 0.81 5.01
N HIS A 4 -11.17 1.21 5.02
CA HIS A 4 -10.65 2.23 4.12
C HIS A 4 -9.79 1.53 3.07
N ILE A 5 -10.17 1.66 1.80
CA ILE A 5 -9.48 1.03 0.68
C ILE A 5 -9.05 2.14 -0.27
N VAL A 6 -7.76 2.19 -0.57
CA VAL A 6 -7.16 3.19 -1.46
C VAL A 6 -6.21 2.46 -2.42
N MET A 7 -6.18 2.91 -3.67
CA MET A 7 -5.25 2.46 -4.70
C MET A 7 -4.40 3.66 -5.12
N PHE A 8 -3.10 3.46 -5.27
CA PHE A 8 -2.16 4.52 -5.60
C PHE A 8 -1.60 4.31 -7.00
N LYS A 9 -1.76 5.33 -7.85
CA LYS A 9 -1.00 5.42 -9.10
C LYS A 9 0.30 6.17 -8.82
N LEU A 10 1.40 5.44 -8.68
CA LEU A 10 2.72 6.04 -8.49
C LEU A 10 3.15 6.78 -9.76
N THR A 11 3.64 8.01 -9.60
CA THR A 11 4.20 8.80 -10.71
C THR A 11 5.44 8.12 -11.29
N GLU A 12 6.30 7.59 -10.42
CA GLU A 12 7.48 6.80 -10.77
C GLU A 12 7.33 5.37 -10.25
N LYS A 13 6.78 4.48 -11.08
CA LYS A 13 6.56 3.06 -10.76
C LYS A 13 7.84 2.24 -10.96
N THR A 14 8.90 2.55 -10.22
CA THR A 14 10.12 1.73 -10.17
C THR A 14 9.99 0.64 -9.10
N GLU A 15 10.73 -0.46 -9.22
CA GLU A 15 10.73 -1.53 -8.21
C GLU A 15 11.17 -1.02 -6.83
N ALA A 16 12.16 -0.12 -6.80
CA ALA A 16 12.64 0.50 -5.57
C ALA A 16 11.55 1.35 -4.88
N ASN A 17 10.84 2.19 -5.65
CA ASN A 17 9.77 3.02 -5.10
C ASN A 17 8.60 2.17 -4.61
N LEU A 18 8.26 1.10 -5.33
CA LEU A 18 7.24 0.15 -4.90
C LEU A 18 7.62 -0.53 -3.57
N ALA A 19 8.85 -1.06 -3.47
CA ALA A 19 9.34 -1.67 -2.24
C ALA A 19 9.30 -0.69 -1.06
N GLN A 20 9.77 0.54 -1.26
CA GLN A 20 9.76 1.58 -0.24
C GLN A 20 8.34 1.90 0.25
N VAL A 21 7.36 2.02 -0.66
CA VAL A 21 5.97 2.30 -0.29
C VAL A 21 5.36 1.12 0.46
N VAL A 22 5.60 -0.11 0.00
CA VAL A 22 5.11 -1.32 0.67
C VAL A 22 5.66 -1.44 2.08
N ASP A 23 6.96 -1.21 2.26
CA ASP A 23 7.63 -1.28 3.57
C ASP A 23 7.13 -0.18 4.52
N ALA A 24 6.93 1.04 4.00
CA ALA A 24 6.36 2.13 4.78
C ALA A 24 4.93 1.82 5.25
N LEU A 25 4.08 1.29 4.36
CA LEU A 25 2.70 0.94 4.71
C LEU A 25 2.63 -0.22 5.70
N LYS A 26 3.39 -1.30 5.48
CA LYS A 26 3.47 -2.44 6.41
C LYS A 26 4.06 -2.04 7.75
N GLY A 27 5.04 -1.13 7.77
CA GLY A 27 5.64 -0.61 8.99
C GLY A 27 4.69 0.18 9.89
N MET A 28 3.48 0.51 9.43
CA MET A 28 2.44 1.10 10.28
C MET A 28 1.68 0.07 11.12
N GLU A 29 1.77 -1.22 10.78
CA GLU A 29 1.17 -2.29 11.56
C GLU A 29 1.70 -2.26 13.00
N GLY A 30 0.78 -2.24 13.97
CA GLY A 30 1.12 -2.17 15.39
C GLY A 30 1.63 -0.82 15.90
N ARG A 31 1.82 0.19 15.03
CA ARG A 31 2.20 1.57 15.44
C ARG A 31 1.01 2.49 15.63
N ILE A 32 -0.18 2.09 15.19
CA ILE A 32 -1.42 2.86 15.29
C ILE A 32 -2.44 2.04 16.09
N GLU A 33 -2.78 2.51 17.30
CA GLU A 33 -3.65 1.78 18.24
C GLU A 33 -5.05 1.48 17.68
N SER A 34 -5.59 2.39 16.86
CA SER A 34 -6.91 2.23 16.23
C SER A 34 -6.90 1.32 14.98
N LEU A 35 -5.71 1.02 14.43
CA LEU A 35 -5.55 0.21 13.24
C LEU A 35 -5.60 -1.28 13.61
N LYS A 36 -6.79 -1.88 13.47
CA LYS A 36 -6.98 -3.30 13.80
C LYS A 36 -6.37 -4.27 12.79
N HIS A 37 -6.28 -3.84 11.53
CA HIS A 37 -5.80 -4.66 10.44
C HIS A 37 -5.38 -3.76 9.27
N ILE A 38 -4.30 -4.15 8.59
CA ILE A 38 -3.82 -3.53 7.36
C ILE A 38 -3.38 -4.61 6.38
N GLU A 39 -3.74 -4.43 5.11
CA GLU A 39 -3.33 -5.31 4.02
C GLU A 39 -2.74 -4.44 2.91
N VAL A 40 -1.59 -4.83 2.39
CA VAL A 40 -0.86 -4.08 1.35
C VAL A 40 -0.55 -5.02 0.20
N GLY A 41 -1.12 -4.73 -0.97
CA GLY A 41 -0.90 -5.47 -2.21
C GLY A 41 -0.14 -4.63 -3.24
N VAL A 42 0.60 -5.32 -4.12
CA VAL A 42 1.23 -4.71 -5.30
C VAL A 42 0.43 -5.12 -6.53
N ASP A 43 0.16 -4.15 -7.41
CA ASP A 43 -0.47 -4.43 -8.71
C ASP A 43 0.45 -5.32 -9.56
N PHE A 44 0.05 -6.57 -9.72
CA PHE A 44 0.74 -7.57 -10.54
C PHE A 44 0.38 -7.47 -12.03
N LYS A 45 -0.76 -6.83 -12.37
CA LYS A 45 -1.30 -6.82 -13.74
C LYS A 45 -0.69 -5.68 -14.56
N GLY A 46 -0.28 -4.60 -13.92
CA GLY A 46 0.43 -3.50 -14.57
C GLY A 46 -0.43 -2.70 -15.55
N SER A 47 -1.76 -2.71 -15.38
CA SER A 47 -2.66 -2.05 -16.34
C SER A 47 -2.77 -0.54 -16.06
N ASP A 48 -3.00 0.28 -17.08
CA ASP A 48 -3.04 1.75 -16.96
C ASP A 48 -4.09 2.31 -15.99
N ARG A 49 -5.11 1.49 -15.66
CA ARG A 49 -6.23 1.82 -14.75
C ARG A 49 -6.09 1.17 -13.36
N SER A 50 -4.99 0.48 -13.09
CA SER A 50 -4.66 -0.13 -11.80
C SER A 50 -4.02 0.87 -10.85
#